data_AF-A0A356ZVN2-F1
#
_entry.id   AF-A0A356ZVN2-F1
#
_cell.length_a   1.000
_cell.length_b   1.000
_cell.length_c   1.000
_cell.angle_alpha   90.00
_cell.angle_beta   90.00
_cell.angle_gamma   90.00
#
_symmetry.space_group_name_H-M   'P 1'
#
loop_
_entity.id
_entity.type
_entity.pdbx_description
1 polymer ?
#
loop_
_entity_poly.entity_id
_entity_poly.type
_entity_poly.pdbx_seq_one_letter_code
_entity_poly.pdbx_strand_id
1 'polypeptide(L)'
;MNEPISAVRSAWPNLYLSIDTQKAWVAEQAVKAGVDIVNDIWGLSRDSDMARVVADYGAGLVMMFNRTPPWEPGRVDIGDMTEFFHRQIHLANAVGIPDNRILIDPGLGFGYSVGDNWTVLRCLTEF
;
A
#
# COMPACT_ATOMS: atom_id res chain seq x y z
N MET A 1 -29.30 -5.03 4.58
CA MET A 1 -28.37 -4.19 5.38
C MET A 1 -27.52 -3.44 4.39
N ASN A 2 -27.38 -2.12 4.51
CA ASN A 2 -26.43 -1.40 3.65
C ASN A 2 -25.02 -1.77 4.11
N GLU A 3 -24.19 -2.25 3.18
CA GLU A 3 -22.78 -2.55 3.46
C GLU A 3 -22.07 -1.27 3.93
N PRO A 4 -21.16 -1.34 4.94
CA PRO A 4 -20.59 -0.14 5.57
C PRO A 4 -19.95 0.84 4.59
N ILE A 5 -19.22 0.34 3.59
CA ILE A 5 -18.56 1.18 2.58
C ILE A 5 -19.61 1.96 1.75
N SER A 6 -20.62 1.27 1.24
CA SER A 6 -21.71 1.87 0.46
C SER A 6 -22.49 2.92 1.27
N ALA A 7 -22.64 2.69 2.58
CA ALA A 7 -23.27 3.66 3.49
C ALA A 7 -22.41 4.94 3.63
N VAL A 8 -21.09 4.79 3.81
CA VAL A 8 -20.16 5.93 3.90
C VAL A 8 -20.10 6.70 2.58
N ARG A 9 -19.94 6.01 1.43
CA ARG A 9 -19.93 6.64 0.11
C ARG A 9 -21.21 7.42 -0.17
N SER A 10 -22.37 6.89 0.22
CA SER A 10 -23.65 7.57 0.03
C SER A 10 -23.78 8.84 0.88
N ALA A 11 -23.28 8.82 2.11
CA ALA A 11 -23.33 9.97 3.01
C ALA A 11 -22.29 11.05 2.66
N TRP A 12 -21.14 10.67 2.11
CA TRP A 12 -20.05 11.59 1.75
C TRP A 12 -19.49 11.28 0.35
N PRO A 13 -20.20 11.68 -0.73
CA PRO A 13 -19.85 11.29 -2.09
C PRO A 13 -18.49 11.80 -2.57
N ASN A 14 -18.00 12.92 -2.00
CA ASN A 14 -16.75 13.57 -2.41
C ASN A 14 -15.54 13.20 -1.52
N LEU A 15 -15.73 12.37 -0.49
CA LEU A 15 -14.63 11.97 0.39
C LEU A 15 -13.85 10.83 -0.25
N TYR A 16 -12.52 10.92 -0.26
CA TYR A 16 -11.70 9.78 -0.66
C TYR A 16 -11.75 8.69 0.41
N LEU A 17 -12.02 7.46 0.00
CA LEU A 17 -12.07 6.29 0.86
C LEU A 17 -10.90 5.37 0.53
N SER A 18 -10.19 4.94 1.57
CA SER A 18 -9.12 3.95 1.49
C SER A 18 -9.52 2.67 2.24
N ILE A 19 -9.17 1.51 1.68
CA ILE A 19 -9.30 0.21 2.35
C ILE A 19 -7.93 -0.34 2.71
N ASP A 20 -7.70 -0.62 3.99
CA ASP A 20 -6.52 -1.35 4.46
C ASP A 20 -6.76 -2.86 4.34
N THR A 21 -6.09 -3.49 3.36
CA THR A 21 -6.21 -4.92 3.15
C THR A 21 -5.00 -5.50 2.42
N GLN A 22 -4.64 -6.72 2.81
CA GLN A 22 -3.63 -7.55 2.15
C GLN A 22 -4.23 -8.63 1.24
N LYS A 23 -5.55 -8.60 1.02
CA LYS A 23 -6.28 -9.65 0.28
C LYS A 23 -6.95 -9.02 -0.94
N ALA A 24 -6.58 -9.48 -2.13
CA ALA A 24 -7.07 -8.96 -3.40
C ALA A 24 -8.60 -9.05 -3.51
N TRP A 25 -9.19 -10.16 -3.05
CA TRP A 25 -10.66 -10.32 -3.08
C TRP A 25 -11.39 -9.32 -2.17
N VAL A 26 -10.79 -8.91 -1.04
CA VAL A 26 -11.38 -7.87 -0.17
C VAL A 26 -11.27 -6.51 -0.85
N ALA A 27 -10.10 -6.20 -1.43
CA ALA A 27 -9.90 -4.98 -2.20
C ALA A 27 -10.92 -4.88 -3.34
N GLU A 28 -11.17 -5.98 -4.07
CA GLU A 28 -12.13 -6.02 -5.16
C GLU A 28 -13.57 -5.71 -4.69
N GLN A 29 -14.02 -6.30 -3.58
CA GLN A 29 -15.35 -5.98 -3.04
C GLN A 29 -15.42 -4.51 -2.57
N ALA A 30 -14.35 -4.01 -1.97
CA ALA A 30 -14.29 -2.65 -1.46
C ALA A 30 -14.34 -1.60 -2.58
N VAL A 31 -13.57 -1.78 -3.67
CA VAL A 31 -13.60 -0.85 -4.81
C VAL A 31 -14.95 -0.89 -5.54
N LYS A 32 -15.58 -2.08 -5.65
CA LYS A 32 -16.96 -2.20 -6.17
C LYS A 32 -17.98 -1.45 -5.31
N ALA A 33 -17.76 -1.40 -3.99
CA ALA A 33 -18.61 -0.66 -3.06
C ALA A 33 -18.28 0.86 -3.00
N GLY A 34 -17.26 1.32 -3.72
CA GLY A 34 -16.93 2.74 -3.86
C GLY A 34 -15.70 3.21 -3.08
N VAL A 35 -14.75 2.32 -2.75
CA VAL A 35 -13.42 2.71 -2.27
C VAL A 35 -12.56 3.23 -3.43
N ASP A 36 -11.77 4.27 -3.18
CA ASP A 36 -10.92 4.92 -4.19
C ASP A 36 -9.46 4.45 -4.12
N ILE A 37 -8.98 4.07 -2.94
CA ILE A 37 -7.57 3.73 -2.68
C ILE A 37 -7.48 2.38 -1.98
N VAL A 38 -6.59 1.52 -2.45
CA VAL A 38 -6.20 0.28 -1.79
C VAL A 38 -4.90 0.52 -1.04
N ASN A 39 -4.91 0.32 0.27
CA ASN A 39 -3.71 0.35 1.10
C ASN A 39 -3.24 -1.09 1.36
N ASP A 40 -2.17 -1.49 0.67
CA ASP A 40 -1.57 -2.81 0.78
C ASP A 40 -0.28 -2.74 1.58
N ILE A 41 -0.37 -3.24 2.82
CA ILE A 41 0.76 -3.32 3.74
C ILE A 41 1.86 -4.29 3.30
N TRP A 42 1.74 -4.99 2.17
CA TRP A 42 2.82 -5.80 1.58
C TRP A 42 3.30 -5.27 0.24
N GLY A 43 2.79 -4.13 -0.20
CA GLY A 43 3.22 -3.48 -1.43
C GLY A 43 3.24 -4.42 -2.62
N LEU A 44 2.13 -5.14 -2.85
CA LEU A 44 1.93 -6.12 -3.93
C LEU A 44 2.72 -7.44 -3.79
N SER A 45 3.43 -7.65 -2.67
CA SER A 45 4.31 -8.81 -2.53
C SER A 45 3.64 -10.09 -2.01
N ARG A 46 2.40 -10.01 -1.47
CA ARG A 46 1.77 -11.14 -0.75
C ARG A 46 0.60 -11.79 -1.47
N ASP A 47 -0.20 -11.02 -2.19
CA ASP A 47 -1.33 -11.51 -2.97
C ASP A 47 -1.13 -11.10 -4.44
N SER A 48 -0.85 -12.07 -5.31
CA SER A 48 -0.51 -11.84 -6.71
C SER A 48 -1.64 -11.19 -7.52
N ASP A 49 -2.88 -11.30 -7.06
CA ASP A 49 -4.04 -10.69 -7.74
C ASP A 49 -4.23 -9.21 -7.37
N MET A 50 -3.54 -8.70 -6.33
CA MET A 50 -3.76 -7.34 -5.83
C MET A 50 -3.49 -6.28 -6.91
N ALA A 51 -2.38 -6.42 -7.62
CA ALA A 51 -1.98 -5.46 -8.67
C ALA A 51 -3.02 -5.40 -9.80
N ARG A 52 -3.55 -6.56 -10.20
CA ARG A 52 -4.61 -6.65 -11.20
C ARG A 52 -5.90 -5.98 -10.71
N VAL A 53 -6.31 -6.23 -9.46
CA VAL A 53 -7.52 -5.58 -8.90
C VAL A 53 -7.36 -4.05 -8.91
N VAL A 54 -6.22 -3.52 -8.46
CA VAL A 54 -6.00 -2.08 -8.47
C VAL A 54 -6.07 -1.52 -9.89
N ALA A 55 -5.44 -2.18 -10.86
CA ALA A 55 -5.45 -1.78 -12.26
C ALA A 55 -6.86 -1.83 -12.88
N ASP A 56 -7.56 -2.96 -12.76
CA ASP A 56 -8.87 -3.22 -13.38
C ASP A 56 -9.93 -2.20 -12.95
N TYR A 57 -9.90 -1.78 -11.68
CA TYR A 57 -10.85 -0.80 -11.13
C TYR A 57 -10.30 0.64 -11.11
N GLY A 58 -9.05 0.83 -11.53
CA GLY A 58 -8.41 2.14 -11.57
C GLY A 58 -8.29 2.81 -10.19
N ALA A 59 -8.14 2.03 -9.13
CA ALA A 59 -7.96 2.54 -7.78
C ALA A 59 -6.55 3.16 -7.61
N GLY A 60 -6.40 4.04 -6.62
CA GLY A 60 -5.10 4.41 -6.08
C GLY A 60 -4.48 3.26 -5.28
N LEU A 61 -3.17 3.24 -5.16
CA LEU A 61 -2.41 2.26 -4.40
C LEU A 61 -1.53 2.95 -3.37
N VAL A 62 -1.68 2.59 -2.10
CA VAL A 62 -0.62 2.78 -1.09
C VAL A 62 0.15 1.46 -1.01
N MET A 63 1.43 1.54 -1.36
CA MET A 63 2.37 0.44 -1.42
C MET A 63 3.32 0.55 -0.24
N MET A 64 3.13 -0.29 0.78
CA MET A 64 3.96 -0.25 1.98
C MET A 64 5.13 -1.22 1.91
N PHE A 65 6.31 -0.81 2.41
CA PHE A 65 7.39 -1.72 2.77
C PHE A 65 7.14 -2.30 4.16
N ASN A 66 7.05 -3.62 4.27
CA ASN A 66 6.76 -4.30 5.54
C ASN A 66 7.80 -5.35 5.84
N ARG A 67 8.30 -5.35 7.08
CA ARG A 67 9.38 -6.23 7.52
C ARG A 67 8.83 -7.58 7.94
N THR A 68 9.35 -8.64 7.33
CA THR A 68 9.12 -10.01 7.80
C THR A 68 10.01 -10.34 9.00
N PRO A 69 9.50 -11.02 10.04
CA PRO A 69 10.33 -11.55 11.13
C PRO A 69 11.41 -12.52 10.62
N PRO A 70 12.54 -12.67 11.35
CA PRO A 70 12.86 -11.99 12.60
C PRO A 70 13.29 -10.53 12.39
N TRP A 71 12.84 -9.63 13.26
CA TRP A 71 13.24 -8.23 13.23
C TRP A 71 14.49 -8.02 14.07
N GLU A 72 15.58 -7.63 13.44
CA GLU A 72 16.81 -7.23 14.13
C GLU A 72 16.83 -5.70 14.29
N PRO A 73 16.87 -5.17 15.54
CA PRO A 73 16.99 -3.74 15.80
C PRO A 73 18.26 -3.13 15.24
N GLY A 74 18.18 -1.92 14.70
CA GLY A 74 19.35 -1.19 14.19
C GLY A 74 19.85 -1.66 12.83
N ARG A 75 19.08 -2.50 12.14
CA ARG A 75 19.42 -3.07 10.82
C ARG A 75 18.42 -2.65 9.74
N VAL A 76 17.97 -1.41 9.78
CA VAL A 76 17.30 -0.82 8.62
C VAL A 76 18.31 -0.46 7.57
N ASP A 77 18.12 -1.01 6.38
CA ASP A 77 18.83 -0.62 5.17
C ASP A 77 17.88 0.18 4.27
N ILE A 78 18.22 1.45 4.05
CA ILE A 78 17.43 2.34 3.20
C ILE A 78 17.59 1.96 1.73
N GLY A 79 18.75 1.48 1.32
CA GLY A 79 19.00 1.03 -0.06
C GLY A 79 18.13 -0.16 -0.43
N ASP A 80 18.03 -1.15 0.46
CA ASP A 80 17.14 -2.31 0.25
C ASP A 80 15.66 -1.89 0.12
N MET A 81 15.25 -0.88 0.89
CA MET A 81 13.89 -0.34 0.86
C MET A 81 13.62 0.44 -0.43
N THR A 82 14.55 1.30 -0.87
CA THR A 82 14.45 2.00 -2.16
C THR A 82 14.41 1.02 -3.32
N GLU A 83 15.26 -0.02 -3.31
CA GLU A 83 15.25 -1.07 -4.33
C GLU A 83 13.94 -1.86 -4.33
N PHE A 84 13.37 -2.13 -3.15
CA PHE A 84 12.05 -2.71 -3.05
C PHE A 84 11.00 -1.85 -3.74
N PHE A 85 10.91 -0.55 -3.45
CA PHE A 85 9.92 0.32 -4.08
C PHE A 85 10.09 0.38 -5.59
N HIS A 86 11.32 0.49 -6.10
CA HIS A 86 11.56 0.44 -7.54
C HIS A 86 11.04 -0.85 -8.19
N ARG A 87 11.30 -2.01 -7.57
CA ARG A 87 10.82 -3.30 -8.08
C ARG A 87 9.29 -3.37 -8.06
N GLN A 88 8.65 -2.95 -6.97
CA GLN A 88 7.20 -3.01 -6.84
C GLN A 88 6.48 -2.00 -7.74
N ILE A 89 7.02 -0.79 -7.91
CA ILE A 89 6.53 0.18 -8.89
C ILE A 89 6.63 -0.38 -10.30
N HIS A 90 7.73 -1.04 -10.65
CA HIS A 90 7.86 -1.69 -11.96
C HIS A 90 6.79 -2.77 -12.18
N LEU A 91 6.48 -3.58 -11.17
CA LEU A 91 5.41 -4.58 -11.23
C LEU A 91 4.02 -3.94 -11.38
N ALA A 92 3.75 -2.86 -10.64
CA ALA A 92 2.51 -2.09 -10.73
C ALA A 92 2.33 -1.49 -12.13
N ASN A 93 3.39 -0.87 -12.68
CA ASN A 93 3.40 -0.29 -14.01
C ASN A 93 3.20 -1.34 -15.11
N ALA A 94 3.77 -2.53 -14.94
CA ALA A 94 3.63 -3.64 -15.90
C ALA A 94 2.18 -4.12 -16.07
N VAL A 95 1.33 -3.94 -15.05
CA VAL A 95 -0.12 -4.24 -15.12
C VAL A 95 -0.98 -3.00 -15.39
N GLY A 96 -0.37 -1.85 -15.63
CA GLY A 96 -1.07 -0.63 -16.06
C GLY A 96 -1.49 0.33 -14.95
N ILE A 97 -0.98 0.19 -13.73
CA ILE A 97 -1.16 1.21 -12.67
C ILE A 97 -0.15 2.33 -12.95
N PRO A 98 -0.57 3.58 -13.21
CA PRO A 98 0.37 4.67 -13.48
C PRO A 98 1.00 5.24 -12.20
N ASP A 99 2.22 5.78 -12.31
CA ASP A 99 2.97 6.38 -11.19
C ASP A 99 2.14 7.41 -10.39
N ASN A 100 1.30 8.20 -11.06
CA ASN A 100 0.45 9.22 -10.41
C ASN A 100 -0.71 8.65 -9.56
N ARG A 101 -0.84 7.33 -9.50
CA ARG A 101 -1.79 6.60 -8.63
C ARG A 101 -1.08 5.79 -7.54
N ILE A 102 0.25 5.82 -7.49
CA ILE A 102 1.03 5.08 -6.51
C ILE A 102 1.54 6.04 -5.44
N LEU A 103 1.28 5.69 -4.18
CA LEU A 103 1.88 6.28 -2.99
C LEU A 103 2.75 5.20 -2.35
N ILE A 104 3.97 5.54 -1.97
CA ILE A 104 4.85 4.63 -1.22
C ILE A 104 4.79 4.94 0.27
N ASP A 105 4.84 3.91 1.11
CA ASP A 105 4.87 4.02 2.56
C ASP A 105 6.02 3.17 3.12
N PRO A 106 7.03 3.76 3.79
CA PRO A 106 8.16 3.01 4.33
C PRO A 106 7.81 2.13 5.55
N GLY A 107 6.55 2.14 6.00
CA GLY A 107 6.00 1.20 6.98
C GLY A 107 6.42 1.48 8.41
N LEU A 108 6.58 2.76 8.78
CA LEU A 108 6.99 3.15 10.15
C LEU A 108 6.10 2.45 11.19
N GLY A 109 6.74 1.90 12.24
CA GLY A 109 6.09 1.08 13.26
C GLY A 109 5.95 -0.41 12.93
N PHE A 110 6.20 -0.85 11.70
CA PHE A 110 6.10 -2.26 11.30
C PHE A 110 7.46 -2.98 11.37
N GLY A 111 7.70 -3.65 12.49
CA GLY A 111 8.93 -4.42 12.70
C GLY A 111 10.18 -3.55 12.89
N TYR A 112 10.03 -2.25 13.15
CA TYR A 112 11.11 -1.32 13.44
C TYR A 112 11.33 -1.14 14.95
N SER A 113 12.58 -0.99 15.36
CA SER A 113 12.88 -0.38 16.66
C SER A 113 12.60 1.14 16.62
N VAL A 114 12.59 1.80 17.79
CA VAL A 114 12.44 3.26 17.83
C VAL A 114 13.56 3.95 17.05
N GLY A 115 14.80 3.48 17.17
CA GLY A 115 15.93 4.03 16.42
C GLY A 115 15.79 3.85 14.91
N ASP A 116 15.34 2.68 14.48
CA ASP A 116 15.07 2.38 13.07
C ASP A 116 14.03 3.33 12.45
N ASN A 117 12.92 3.57 13.16
CA ASN A 117 11.90 4.53 12.71
C ASN A 117 12.49 5.93 12.50
N TRP A 118 13.39 6.38 13.38
CA TRP A 118 14.07 7.67 13.21
C TRP A 118 15.04 7.67 12.03
N THR A 119 15.74 6.57 11.78
CA THR A 119 16.60 6.42 10.60
C THR A 119 15.78 6.56 9.32
N VAL A 120 14.68 5.83 9.19
CA VAL A 120 13.78 5.92 8.03
C VAL A 120 13.23 7.34 7.86
N LEU A 121 12.75 7.97 8.92
CA LEU A 121 12.22 9.34 8.88
C LEU A 121 13.25 10.37 8.38
N ARG A 122 14.54 10.20 8.70
CA ARG A 122 15.61 11.10 8.24
C ARG A 122 15.96 10.90 6.77
N CYS A 123 15.63 9.74 6.22
CA CYS A 123 15.97 9.34 4.86
C CYS A 123 14.77 9.36 3.91
N LEU A 124 13.66 10.03 4.27
CA LEU A 124 12.47 10.11 3.40
C LEU A 124 12.75 10.69 2.01
N THR A 125 13.83 11.45 1.84
CA THR A 125 14.24 12.02 0.54
C THR A 125 15.02 11.06 -0.35
N GLU A 126 15.32 9.84 0.12
CA GLU A 126 16.03 8.80 -0.64
C GLU A 126 15.09 7.90 -1.46
N PHE A 127 13.77 8.10 -1.32
CA PHE A 127 12.73 7.33 -2.00
C PHE A 127 12.15 8.06 -3.22
#